data_AF-A0A929B864-F1
#
_entry.id   AF-A0A929B864-F1
#
_cell.length_a   1.000
_cell.length_b   1.000
_cell.length_c   1.000
_cell.angle_alpha   90.00
_cell.angle_beta   90.00
_cell.angle_gamma   90.00
#
_symmetry.space_group_name_H-M   'P 1'
#
loop_
_entity.id
_entity.type
_entity.pdbx_description
1 polymer ?
#
loop_
_entity_poly.entity_id
_entity_poly.type
_entity_poly.pdbx_seq_one_letter_code
_entity_poly.pdbx_strand_id
1 'polypeptide(L)'
;MGEYPGYVWRPVTGGRHAFDADDRRLPRGRTTTAFCGADVDTAELHDRTETDWIREPTCAQCWRILADRPREPHWTDALLRSPPLNGNDLPRGTREGGRAAGGRADRPPTGHSGCR
;
A
#
# COMPACT_ATOMS: atom_id res chain seq x y z
N MET A 1 -4.63 2.56 -5.80
CA MET A 1 -3.52 1.59 -5.89
C MET A 1 -3.45 0.97 -4.51
N GLY A 2 -3.89 -0.28 -4.35
CA GLY A 2 -4.12 -0.86 -3.02
C GLY A 2 -2.82 -0.95 -2.23
N GLU A 3 -2.81 -0.40 -1.02
CA GLU A 3 -1.73 -0.62 -0.07
C GLU A 3 -1.57 -2.13 0.11
N TYR A 4 -0.45 -2.66 -0.38
CA TYR A 4 -0.11 -4.05 -0.13
C TYR A 4 0.06 -4.21 1.38
N PRO A 5 -0.43 -5.30 1.99
CA PRO A 5 -0.18 -5.57 3.38
C PRO A 5 1.33 -5.47 3.63
N GLY A 6 1.75 -4.80 4.71
CA GLY A 6 3.16 -4.66 5.13
C GLY A 6 3.82 -5.98 5.54
N TYR A 7 3.35 -7.11 5.00
CA TYR A 7 3.86 -8.44 5.23
C TYR A 7 3.71 -9.30 3.98
N VAL A 8 4.53 -10.34 3.91
CA VAL A 8 4.49 -11.36 2.87
C VAL A 8 4.56 -12.74 3.49
N TRP A 9 3.77 -13.67 2.96
CA TRP A 9 3.91 -15.08 3.31
C TRP A 9 4.99 -15.71 2.46
N ARG A 10 5.78 -16.64 2.99
CA ARG A 10 6.73 -17.46 2.24
C ARG A 10 6.80 -18.88 2.80
N PRO A 11 6.76 -19.92 1.95
CA PRO A 11 7.09 -21.28 2.36
C PRO A 11 8.60 -21.31 2.62
N VAL A 12 8.98 -21.72 3.81
CA VAL A 12 10.35 -21.93 4.25
C VAL A 12 10.41 -23.31 4.90
N THR A 13 11.59 -23.80 5.21
CA THR A 13 11.73 -25.08 5.88
C THR A 13 10.94 -25.08 7.20
N GLY A 14 9.97 -25.97 7.32
CA GLY A 14 9.12 -26.08 8.51
C GLY A 14 7.75 -25.40 8.41
N GLY A 15 7.44 -24.72 7.31
CA GLY A 15 6.08 -24.23 7.01
C GLY A 15 6.03 -22.93 6.22
N ARG A 16 4.81 -22.42 5.99
CA ARG A 16 4.58 -21.07 5.48
C ARG A 16 4.53 -20.08 6.63
N HIS A 17 5.49 -19.16 6.64
CA HIS A 17 5.62 -18.12 7.65
C HIS A 17 5.35 -16.74 7.04
N ALA A 18 5.00 -15.78 7.88
CA ALA A 18 4.85 -14.40 7.48
C ALA A 18 6.08 -13.58 7.91
N PHE A 19 6.54 -12.74 7.00
CA PHE A 19 7.72 -11.89 7.12
C PHE A 19 7.35 -10.45 6.78
N ASP A 20 8.24 -9.50 7.08
CA ASP A 20 8.08 -8.14 6.59
C ASP A 20 8.15 -8.13 5.05
N ALA A 21 7.39 -7.23 4.41
CA ALA A 21 7.39 -7.13 2.96
C ALA A 21 8.78 -6.73 2.40
N ASP A 22 9.55 -5.95 3.18
CA ASP A 22 10.88 -5.50 2.79
C ASP A 22 11.95 -6.60 2.93
N ASP A 23 11.70 -7.67 3.70
CA ASP A 23 12.64 -8.79 3.85
C ASP A 23 12.95 -9.49 2.53
N ARG A 24 12.01 -9.44 1.58
CA ARG A 24 12.22 -9.96 0.22
C ARG A 24 13.25 -9.18 -0.59
N ARG A 25 13.72 -8.03 -0.10
CA ARG A 25 14.79 -7.27 -0.75
C ARG A 25 16.15 -7.56 -0.12
N LEU A 26 16.18 -8.31 0.98
CA LEU A 26 17.44 -8.67 1.62
C LEU A 26 18.27 -9.58 0.69
N PRO A 27 19.59 -9.36 0.63
CA PRO A 27 20.51 -10.27 -0.06
C PRO A 27 20.39 -11.68 0.51
N ARG A 28 20.59 -12.69 -0.34
CA ARG A 28 20.65 -14.10 0.06
C ARG A 28 21.81 -14.36 1.04
N GLY A 29 21.67 -15.36 1.91
CA GLY A 29 22.69 -15.69 2.91
C GLY A 29 22.72 -14.76 4.11
N ARG A 30 21.66 -13.96 4.29
CA ARG A 30 21.39 -13.21 5.53
C ARG A 30 20.34 -13.98 6.33
N THR A 31 20.20 -13.65 7.60
CA THR A 31 19.09 -14.16 8.42
C THR A 31 18.00 -13.10 8.48
N THR A 32 16.75 -13.51 8.35
CA THR A 32 15.61 -12.71 8.78
C THR A 32 14.74 -13.51 9.76
N THR A 33 13.88 -12.82 10.48
CA THR A 33 13.02 -13.40 11.51
C THR A 33 11.56 -13.27 11.08
N ALA A 34 10.86 -14.40 11.00
CA ALA A 34 9.41 -14.43 10.78
C ALA A 34 8.67 -13.78 11.97
N PHE A 35 7.42 -13.37 11.78
CA PHE A 35 6.63 -12.79 12.88
C PHE A 35 6.46 -13.73 14.09
N CYS A 36 6.49 -15.05 13.89
CA CYS A 36 6.47 -16.01 15.00
C CYS A 36 7.81 -16.13 15.76
N GLY A 37 8.86 -15.42 15.34
CA GLY A 37 10.20 -15.48 15.92
C GLY A 37 11.12 -16.54 15.32
N ALA A 38 10.73 -17.19 14.22
CA ALA A 38 11.57 -18.18 13.56
C ALA A 38 12.63 -17.49 12.68
N ASP A 39 13.90 -17.80 12.92
CA ASP A 39 15.01 -17.32 12.10
C ASP A 39 15.19 -18.20 10.87
N VAL A 40 15.33 -17.56 9.71
CA VAL A 40 15.39 -18.21 8.41
C VAL A 40 16.45 -17.54 7.54
N ASP A 41 17.15 -18.33 6.72
CA ASP A 41 18.02 -17.77 5.68
C ASP A 41 17.18 -17.06 4.62
N THR A 42 17.56 -15.82 4.28
CA THR A 42 16.87 -15.01 3.28
C THR A 42 16.84 -15.68 1.91
N ALA A 43 17.76 -16.60 1.61
CA ALA A 43 17.71 -17.44 0.42
C ALA A 43 16.39 -18.23 0.30
N GLU A 44 15.79 -18.66 1.41
CA GLU A 44 14.51 -19.38 1.41
C GLU A 44 13.31 -18.49 1.10
N LEU A 45 13.45 -17.16 1.15
CA LEU A 45 12.39 -16.22 0.76
C LEU A 45 12.27 -16.04 -0.76
N HIS A 46 13.21 -16.61 -1.51
CA HIS A 46 13.33 -16.49 -2.96
C HIS A 46 13.14 -17.85 -3.65
N ASP A 47 12.73 -17.81 -4.92
CA ASP A 47 12.66 -18.96 -5.84
C ASP A 47 11.86 -20.19 -5.35
N ARG A 48 10.82 -19.97 -4.54
CA ARG A 48 9.96 -21.05 -4.06
C ARG A 48 8.94 -21.46 -5.10
N THR A 49 8.77 -22.77 -5.28
CA THR A 49 7.87 -23.34 -6.28
C THR A 49 6.42 -23.33 -5.81
N GLU A 50 5.47 -23.40 -6.73
CA GLU A 50 4.04 -23.53 -6.39
C GLU A 50 3.76 -24.78 -5.54
N THR A 51 4.52 -25.85 -5.77
CA THR A 51 4.42 -27.08 -4.97
C THR A 51 4.79 -26.83 -3.51
N ASP A 52 5.85 -26.05 -3.22
CA ASP A 52 6.22 -25.68 -1.85
C ASP A 52 5.09 -24.86 -1.20
N TRP A 53 4.48 -23.99 -1.99
CA TRP A 53 3.33 -23.20 -1.56
C TRP A 53 2.09 -24.01 -1.25
N ILE A 54 1.92 -25.21 -1.81
CA ILE A 54 0.78 -26.08 -1.51
C ILE A 54 1.10 -26.98 -0.31
N ARG A 55 2.29 -27.59 -0.29
CA ARG A 55 2.67 -28.64 0.66
C ARG A 55 2.97 -28.12 2.06
N GLU A 56 3.61 -26.97 2.18
CA GLU A 56 4.06 -26.49 3.48
C GLU A 56 2.90 -26.00 4.35
N PRO A 57 2.72 -26.49 5.59
CA PRO A 57 1.61 -26.06 6.43
C PRO A 57 1.74 -24.57 6.80
N THR A 58 0.63 -23.84 6.92
CA THR A 58 0.71 -22.43 7.36
C THR A 58 0.95 -22.33 8.86
N CYS A 59 1.93 -21.51 9.26
CA CYS A 59 2.22 -21.23 10.66
C CYS A 59 1.04 -20.51 11.34
N ALA A 60 0.36 -21.21 12.26
CA ALA A 60 -0.78 -20.67 12.99
C ALA A 60 -0.41 -19.49 13.92
N GLN A 61 0.83 -19.42 14.39
CA GLN A 61 1.28 -18.31 15.23
C GLN A 61 1.47 -17.02 14.41
N CYS A 62 2.06 -17.12 13.20
CA CYS A 62 2.12 -15.98 12.28
C CYS A 62 0.70 -15.45 11.98
N TRP A 63 -0.26 -16.36 11.76
CA TRP A 63 -1.66 -15.99 11.54
C TRP A 63 -2.25 -15.20 12.72
N ARG A 64 -2.09 -15.70 13.95
CA ARG A 64 -2.59 -15.04 15.16
C ARG A 64 -2.00 -13.64 15.32
N ILE A 65 -0.68 -13.51 15.22
CA ILE A 65 0.01 -12.22 15.34
C ILE A 65 -0.49 -11.21 14.31
N LEU A 66 -0.72 -11.63 13.07
CA LEU A 66 -1.23 -10.75 12.02
C LEU A 66 -2.72 -10.42 12.20
N ALA A 67 -3.52 -11.34 12.73
CA ALA A 67 -4.94 -11.10 13.02
C ALA A 67 -5.13 -10.09 14.16
N ASP A 68 -4.22 -10.09 15.15
CA ASP A 68 -4.26 -9.19 16.29
C ASP A 68 -3.66 -7.79 15.98
N ARG A 69 -3.04 -7.62 14.80
CA ARG A 69 -2.52 -6.30 14.40
C ARG A 69 -3.66 -5.33 14.11
N PRO A 70 -3.61 -4.10 14.66
CA PRO A 70 -4.56 -3.07 14.27
C PRO A 70 -4.44 -2.85 12.76
N ARG A 71 -5.55 -3.06 12.06
CA ARG A 71 -5.65 -2.64 10.66
C ARG A 71 -5.71 -1.11 10.68
N GLU A 72 -4.84 -0.47 9.90
CA GLU A 72 -5.02 0.94 9.56
C GLU A 72 -6.47 1.13 9.09
N PRO A 73 -7.19 2.16 9.58
CA PRO A 73 -8.56 2.40 9.17
C PRO A 73 -8.59 2.56 7.66
N HIS A 74 -9.13 1.56 6.97
CA HIS A 74 -9.44 1.72 5.56
C HIS A 74 -10.40 2.91 5.41
N TRP A 75 -10.28 3.68 4.32
CA TRP A 75 -11.05 4.92 4.14
C TRP A 75 -12.58 4.76 4.31
N THR A 76 -13.12 3.55 4.14
CA THR A 76 -14.54 3.24 4.42
C THR A 76 -14.88 3.11 5.91
N ASP A 77 -13.94 2.76 6.79
CA ASP A 77 -14.14 2.80 8.26
C ASP A 77 -14.21 4.24 8.78
N ALA A 78 -13.44 5.16 8.19
CA ALA A 78 -13.43 6.57 8.57
C ALA A 78 -14.76 7.27 8.27
N LEU A 79 -15.44 6.89 7.18
CA LEU A 79 -16.74 7.44 6.81
C LEU A 79 -17.90 6.90 7.68
N LEU A 80 -17.81 5.67 8.17
CA LEU A 80 -18.83 5.08 9.07
C LEU A 80 -18.71 5.58 10.52
N ARG A 81 -17.54 6.07 10.94
CA ARG A 81 -17.29 6.65 12.28
C ARG A 81 -17.36 8.17 12.32
N SER A 82 -17.63 8.82 11.19
CA SER A 82 -17.86 10.27 11.16
C SER A 82 -19.20 10.58 11.83
N PRO A 83 -19.24 11.45 12.86
CA PRO A 83 -20.52 11.95 13.37
C PRO A 83 -21.29 12.61 12.20
N PRO A 84 -22.63 12.53 12.17
CA PRO A 84 -23.39 13.19 11.12
C PRO A 84 -23.00 14.66 11.06
N LEU A 85 -22.69 15.15 9.86
CA LEU A 85 -22.44 16.58 9.64
C LEU A 85 -23.64 17.35 10.21
N ASN A 86 -23.42 18.12 11.26
CA ASN A 86 -24.43 19.08 11.71
C ASN A 86 -24.64 20.07 10.57
N GLY A 87 -25.89 20.38 10.23
CA GLY A 87 -26.26 21.21 9.08
C GLY A 87 -25.75 22.67 9.09
N ASN A 88 -24.86 23.03 10.02
CA ASN A 88 -24.22 24.33 10.12
C ASN A 88 -22.84 24.42 9.43
N ASP A 89 -22.27 23.30 8.97
CA ASP A 89 -20.93 23.29 8.32
C ASP A 89 -20.96 23.48 6.79
N LEU A 90 -22.12 23.84 6.21
CA LEU A 90 -22.15 24.27 4.82
C LEU A 90 -21.54 25.67 4.69
N PRO A 91 -20.55 25.89 3.80
CA PRO A 91 -20.02 27.23 3.56
C PRO A 91 -21.15 28.12 3.05
N ARG A 92 -21.42 29.20 3.80
CA ARG A 92 -22.33 30.27 3.35
C ARG A 92 -21.83 30.77 2.00
N GLY A 93 -22.63 30.55 0.96
CA GLY A 93 -22.35 31.04 -0.38
C GLY A 93 -22.12 32.55 -0.36
N THR A 94 -20.92 32.97 -0.75
CA THR A 94 -20.64 34.36 -1.08
C THR A 94 -21.35 34.70 -2.37
N ARG A 95 -22.38 35.55 -2.26
CA ARG A 95 -23.12 36.12 -3.37
C ARG A 95 -22.70 37.58 -3.50
N GLU A 96 -21.86 37.88 -4.49
CA GLU A 96 -21.52 39.21 -5.03
C GLU A 96 -20.78 38.92 -6.35
N GLY A 97 -21.17 39.34 -7.57
CA GLY A 97 -21.85 40.55 -7.98
C GLY A 97 -20.82 41.52 -8.59
N GLY A 98 -20.55 41.48 -9.90
CA GLY A 98 -19.70 42.50 -10.54
C GLY A 98 -19.18 42.19 -11.94
N ARG A 99 -19.24 43.18 -12.83
CA ARG A 99 -19.08 43.12 -14.29
C ARG A 99 -17.64 43.31 -14.81
N ALA A 100 -17.40 42.65 -15.96
CA ALA A 100 -16.81 43.17 -17.22
C ALA A 100 -15.31 43.53 -17.36
N ALA A 101 -14.91 43.50 -18.65
CA ALA A 101 -13.63 43.78 -19.30
C ALA A 101 -12.59 42.64 -19.16
N GLY A 102 -12.00 42.06 -20.21
CA GLY A 102 -11.68 42.58 -21.53
C GLY A 102 -10.17 42.44 -21.71
N GLY A 103 -9.70 41.52 -22.56
CA GLY A 103 -8.26 41.36 -22.82
C GLY A 103 -8.00 40.18 -23.74
N ARG A 104 -7.64 40.47 -25.00
CA ARG A 104 -7.30 39.50 -26.04
C ARG A 104 -6.03 38.74 -25.67
N ALA A 105 -6.04 37.46 -25.99
CA ALA A 105 -4.90 36.56 -25.90
C ALA A 105 -3.81 36.94 -26.91
N ASP A 106 -2.60 37.18 -26.41
CA ASP A 106 -1.38 37.14 -27.21
C ASP A 106 -1.07 35.70 -27.59
N ARG A 107 -0.90 35.49 -28.90
CA ARG A 107 -0.58 34.22 -29.52
C ARG A 107 0.94 34.17 -29.74
N PRO A 108 1.67 33.19 -29.20
CA PRO A 108 3.07 33.01 -29.55
C PRO A 108 3.22 32.34 -30.93
N PRO A 109 4.29 32.65 -31.69
CA PRO A 109 4.53 32.10 -33.02
C PRO A 109 4.97 30.64 -32.97
N THR A 110 4.38 29.83 -33.85
CA THR A 110 4.84 28.47 -34.18
C THR A 110 6.10 28.57 -35.04
N GLY A 111 7.26 28.26 -34.45
CA GLY A 111 8.52 28.05 -35.17
C GLY A 111 8.74 26.57 -35.46
N HIS A 112 8.88 26.23 -36.74
CA HIS A 112 9.35 24.94 -37.24
C HIS A 112 10.87 24.80 -37.12
N SER A 113 11.34 23.63 -36.65
CA SER A 113 12.60 22.98 -37.04
C SER A 113 12.51 21.54 -36.49
N GLY A 114 12.56 20.44 -37.24
CA GLY A 114 13.43 20.17 -38.39
C GLY A 114 14.59 19.29 -37.95
N CYS A 115 14.33 17.99 -37.65
CA CYS A 115 15.35 16.96 -37.42
C CYS A 115 14.81 15.58 -37.81
N ARG A 116 14.85 15.26 -39.11
CA ARG A 116 15.36 14.01 -39.71
C ARG A 116 15.18 14.07 -41.22
#